data_AF-A0A259TE57-F1
#
_entry.id   AF-A0A259TE57-F1
#
_cell.length_a   1.000
_cell.length_b   1.000
_cell.length_c   1.000
_cell.angle_alpha   90.00
_cell.angle_beta   90.00
_cell.angle_gamma   90.00
#
_symmetry.space_group_name_H-M   'P 1'
#
loop_
_entity.id
_entity.type
_entity.pdbx_description
1 polymer ?
#
loop_
_entity_poly.entity_id
_entity_poly.type
_entity_poly.pdbx_seq_one_letter_code
_entity_poly.pdbx_strand_id
1 'polypeptide(L)'
;MDEQLFRELRQEIRSGLDVTSALDNRELMQYIERTVFRRPELRELTAQEKRSLIRRIFDSFRGLDILQPLVDNPAITEIMINSHEDIFIEQDGVVSRLPLKFESRARLEDMIQSIVAGVNRVVNESSPIVDARLKDGSRVNIVLPPVALKGPTMTIRKFPESPMTMQDLIARRALSQEAAVFLQQLVVGKYNIFISGGTGSGKTTFLNALSQFIPSDERVITIEDSAELQIVTVPNLVALETRNANTEGRGEIAIRDLIRSSLRMRPNRIVVGEVRGSEALDMLQAMNTGHDGSLSTGHANSTRDMISRLETMVLSGADLPVPVVRQQISSAIDIFVHLSRMRDRSRKVTEISEVAGLENGEVLLNPLFRFRETGEKEGRVEGELESTGNVLIHSSKLQAAGIAAKK
;
A
#
# COMPACT_ATOMS: atom_id res chain seq x y z
N MET A 1 -6.00 37.12 8.66
CA MET A 1 -7.06 37.28 7.64
C MET A 1 -8.29 36.57 8.16
N ASP A 2 -9.44 37.23 8.10
CA ASP A 2 -10.68 36.71 8.65
C ASP A 2 -11.16 35.50 7.83
N GLU A 3 -11.36 34.36 8.51
CA GLU A 3 -11.80 33.11 7.90
C GLU A 3 -13.24 33.25 7.35
N GLN A 4 -14.01 34.17 7.92
CA GLN A 4 -15.35 34.53 7.46
C GLN A 4 -15.30 35.17 6.07
N LEU A 5 -14.39 36.12 5.85
CA LEU A 5 -14.22 36.82 4.57
C LEU A 5 -13.85 35.84 3.43
N PHE A 6 -13.02 34.84 3.72
CA PHE A 6 -12.68 33.79 2.76
C PHE A 6 -13.91 32.97 2.34
N ARG A 7 -14.77 32.59 3.29
CA ARG A 7 -16.00 31.82 3.01
C ARG A 7 -16.99 32.62 2.17
N GLU A 8 -17.18 33.90 2.49
CA GLU A 8 -18.06 34.79 1.73
C GLU A 8 -17.59 34.95 0.28
N LEU A 9 -16.29 35.19 0.08
CA LEU A 9 -15.72 35.37 -1.26
C LEU A 9 -15.82 34.10 -2.10
N ARG A 10 -15.62 32.94 -1.48
CA ARG A 10 -15.83 31.65 -2.11
C ARG A 10 -17.30 31.46 -2.53
N GLN A 11 -18.24 31.80 -1.66
CA GLN A 11 -19.68 31.66 -1.94
C GLN A 11 -20.12 32.60 -3.08
N GLU A 12 -19.64 33.84 -3.09
CA GLU A 12 -19.88 34.81 -4.16
C GLU A 12 -19.34 34.29 -5.51
N ILE A 13 -18.07 33.88 -5.53
CA ILE A 13 -17.44 33.34 -6.74
C ILE A 13 -18.22 32.13 -7.23
N ARG A 14 -18.65 31.23 -6.33
CA ARG A 14 -19.47 30.07 -6.67
C ARG A 14 -20.83 30.45 -7.25
N SER A 15 -21.50 31.46 -6.69
CA SER A 15 -22.84 31.89 -7.14
C SER A 15 -22.83 32.53 -8.53
N GLY A 16 -21.71 33.14 -8.94
CA GLY A 16 -21.56 33.74 -10.26
C GLY A 16 -20.91 32.83 -11.31
N LEU A 17 -20.50 31.61 -10.93
CA LEU A 17 -20.11 30.55 -11.86
C LEU A 17 -21.38 29.74 -12.19
N ASP A 18 -21.92 29.91 -13.39
CA ASP A 18 -23.10 29.17 -13.85
C ASP A 18 -22.88 27.65 -13.71
N VAL A 19 -23.82 26.95 -13.07
CA VAL A 19 -23.80 25.52 -12.66
C VAL A 19 -23.65 24.55 -13.84
N THR A 20 -23.58 25.04 -15.08
CA THR A 20 -23.60 24.25 -16.32
C THR A 20 -22.33 24.35 -17.16
N SER A 21 -21.36 25.21 -16.81
CA SER A 21 -20.14 25.39 -17.61
C SER A 21 -18.90 24.89 -16.89
N ALA A 22 -18.25 23.86 -17.45
CA ALA A 22 -16.94 23.41 -17.04
C ALA A 22 -15.88 24.44 -17.48
N LEU A 23 -15.79 25.56 -16.76
CA LEU A 23 -14.80 26.62 -17.04
C LEU A 23 -13.38 26.06 -16.96
N ASP A 24 -12.55 26.44 -17.93
CA ASP A 24 -11.15 26.02 -17.96
C ASP A 24 -10.33 26.68 -16.82
N ASN A 25 -9.07 26.24 -16.63
CA ASN A 25 -8.22 26.74 -15.53
C ASN A 25 -8.00 28.25 -15.63
N ARG A 26 -7.92 28.75 -16.86
CA ARG A 26 -7.58 30.14 -17.16
C ARG A 26 -8.78 31.04 -16.91
N GLU A 27 -9.96 30.60 -17.32
CA GLU A 27 -11.23 31.32 -17.11
C GLU A 27 -11.58 31.43 -15.63
N LEU A 28 -11.43 30.34 -14.88
CA LEU A 28 -11.66 30.34 -13.43
C LEU A 28 -10.66 31.27 -12.70
N MET A 29 -9.37 31.21 -13.05
CA MET A 29 -8.35 32.08 -12.46
C MET A 29 -8.66 33.56 -12.73
N GLN A 30 -9.02 33.89 -13.97
CA GLN A 30 -9.41 35.25 -14.35
C GLN A 30 -10.65 35.72 -13.62
N TYR A 31 -11.63 34.83 -13.42
CA TYR A 31 -12.85 35.15 -12.69
C TYR A 31 -12.58 35.43 -11.21
N ILE A 32 -11.77 34.58 -10.55
CA ILE A 32 -11.36 34.78 -9.16
C ILE A 32 -10.56 36.08 -9.01
N GLU A 33 -9.58 36.33 -9.88
CA GLU A 33 -8.81 37.58 -9.89
C GLU A 33 -9.75 38.77 -9.96
N ARG A 34 -10.68 38.77 -10.93
CA ARG A 34 -11.64 39.86 -11.13
C ARG A 34 -12.50 40.10 -9.89
N THR A 35 -12.97 39.05 -9.22
CA THR A 35 -13.79 39.18 -8.02
C THR A 35 -12.99 39.70 -6.83
N VAL A 36 -11.76 39.18 -6.62
CA VAL A 36 -10.85 39.65 -5.56
C VAL A 36 -10.48 41.13 -5.76
N PHE A 37 -10.17 41.56 -6.98
CA PHE A 37 -9.79 42.94 -7.27
C PHE A 37 -10.95 43.93 -7.20
N ARG A 38 -12.20 43.47 -7.33
CA ARG A 38 -13.40 44.33 -7.25
C ARG A 38 -13.81 44.66 -5.81
N ARG A 39 -13.41 43.84 -4.84
CA ARG A 39 -13.89 43.92 -3.46
C ARG A 39 -13.20 45.06 -2.68
N PRO A 40 -13.95 46.09 -2.22
CA PRO A 40 -13.36 47.25 -1.51
C PRO A 40 -12.56 46.87 -0.27
N GLU A 41 -13.03 45.88 0.49
CA GLU A 41 -12.46 45.39 1.74
C GLU A 41 -11.09 44.73 1.56
N LEU A 42 -10.75 44.35 0.33
CA LEU A 42 -9.46 43.72 -0.01
C LEU A 42 -8.47 44.70 -0.63
N ARG A 43 -8.82 45.97 -0.81
CA ARG A 43 -7.95 46.96 -1.49
C ARG A 43 -6.65 47.19 -0.73
N GLU A 44 -6.72 47.20 0.60
CA GLU A 44 -5.58 47.41 1.51
C GLU A 44 -4.58 46.25 1.55
N LEU A 45 -4.93 45.08 1.02
CA LEU A 45 -4.00 43.96 0.93
C LEU A 45 -2.85 44.28 -0.05
N THR A 46 -1.65 43.90 0.34
CA THR A 46 -0.46 43.94 -0.51
C THR A 46 -0.62 43.04 -1.74
N ALA A 47 0.19 43.27 -2.77
CA ALA A 47 0.19 42.42 -3.96
C ALA A 47 0.48 40.93 -3.63
N GLN A 48 1.34 40.68 -2.64
CA GLN A 48 1.67 39.33 -2.19
C GLN A 48 0.51 38.66 -1.45
N GLU A 49 -0.20 39.39 -0.59
CA GLU A 49 -1.39 38.89 0.11
C GLU A 49 -2.55 38.60 -0.85
N LYS A 50 -2.80 39.49 -1.82
CA LYS A 50 -3.80 39.26 -2.88
C LYS A 50 -3.46 38.02 -3.69
N ARG A 51 -2.20 37.86 -4.09
CA ARG A 51 -1.74 36.67 -4.85
C ARG A 51 -1.92 35.38 -4.05
N SER A 52 -1.63 35.41 -2.74
CA SER A 52 -1.86 34.28 -1.83
C SER A 52 -3.35 33.95 -1.70
N LEU A 53 -4.21 34.98 -1.54
CA LEU A 53 -5.67 34.83 -1.47
C LEU A 53 -6.27 34.26 -2.76
N ILE A 54 -5.89 34.82 -3.92
CA ILE A 54 -6.33 34.34 -5.24
C ILE A 54 -5.94 32.88 -5.42
N ARG A 55 -4.68 32.52 -5.12
CA ARG A 55 -4.23 31.13 -5.20
C ARG A 55 -5.02 30.22 -4.26
N ARG A 56 -5.21 30.62 -2.99
CA ARG A 56 -6.00 29.86 -2.01
C ARG A 56 -7.46 29.66 -2.44
N ILE A 57 -8.08 30.66 -3.05
CA ILE A 57 -9.44 30.55 -3.59
C ILE A 57 -9.44 29.67 -4.84
N PHE A 58 -8.49 29.86 -5.75
CA PHE A 58 -8.31 29.03 -6.94
C PHE A 58 -8.16 27.56 -6.58
N ASP A 59 -7.30 27.23 -5.62
CA ASP A 59 -7.10 25.86 -5.11
C ASP A 59 -8.35 25.32 -4.39
N SER A 60 -9.21 26.20 -3.83
CA SER A 60 -10.50 25.77 -3.29
C SER A 60 -11.52 25.37 -4.38
N PHE A 61 -11.33 25.88 -5.60
CA PHE A 61 -12.12 25.51 -6.78
C PHE A 61 -11.41 24.45 -7.65
N ARG A 62 -10.09 24.27 -7.51
CA ARG A 62 -9.22 23.36 -8.27
C ARG A 62 -8.40 22.47 -7.34
N GLY A 63 -8.62 21.17 -7.43
CA GLY A 63 -8.00 20.18 -6.55
C GLY A 63 -9.06 19.26 -5.98
N LEU A 64 -8.81 18.68 -4.81
CA LEU A 64 -9.76 17.80 -4.13
C LEU A 64 -10.66 18.57 -3.13
N ASP A 65 -10.88 19.87 -3.35
CA ASP A 65 -11.69 20.77 -2.50
C ASP A 65 -11.26 20.66 -1.02
N ILE A 66 -12.20 20.48 -0.09
CA ILE A 66 -11.96 20.27 1.35
C ILE A 66 -11.04 19.08 1.67
N LEU A 67 -10.82 18.16 0.73
CA LEU A 67 -9.92 17.02 0.91
C LEU A 67 -8.46 17.38 0.61
N GLN A 68 -8.17 18.44 -0.15
CA GLN A 68 -6.80 18.77 -0.55
C GLN A 68 -5.85 18.89 0.66
N PRO A 69 -6.21 19.63 1.74
CA PRO A 69 -5.35 19.70 2.93
C PRO A 69 -5.15 18.36 3.64
N LEU A 70 -6.12 17.43 3.52
CA LEU A 70 -6.02 16.10 4.12
C LEU A 70 -5.09 15.19 3.30
N VAL A 71 -5.20 15.29 1.98
CA VAL A 71 -4.33 14.58 1.03
C VAL A 71 -2.90 15.08 1.13
N ASP A 72 -2.68 16.38 1.30
CA ASP A 72 -1.33 16.95 1.42
C ASP A 72 -0.69 16.69 2.79
N ASN A 73 -1.45 16.34 3.83
CA ASN A 73 -0.91 16.13 5.18
C ASN A 73 -0.26 14.74 5.34
N PRO A 74 1.08 14.62 5.40
CA PRO A 74 1.77 13.33 5.43
C PRO A 74 1.47 12.47 6.67
N ALA A 75 0.92 13.04 7.75
CA ALA A 75 0.53 12.29 8.93
C ALA A 75 -0.75 11.46 8.71
N ILE A 76 -1.59 11.84 7.75
CA ILE A 76 -2.80 11.11 7.39
C ILE A 76 -2.43 9.98 6.42
N THR A 77 -2.85 8.75 6.73
CA THR A 77 -2.61 7.55 5.91
C THR A 77 -3.84 7.15 5.09
N GLU A 78 -5.03 7.45 5.58
CA GLU A 78 -6.30 7.09 4.94
C GLU A 78 -7.37 8.16 5.20
N ILE A 79 -8.21 8.44 4.21
CA ILE A 79 -9.35 9.35 4.29
C ILE A 79 -10.59 8.56 3.87
N MET A 80 -11.59 8.49 4.74
CA MET A 80 -12.83 7.75 4.52
C MET A 80 -14.00 8.73 4.50
N ILE A 81 -14.64 8.86 3.35
CA ILE A 81 -15.82 9.69 3.12
C ILE A 81 -17.02 8.76 3.04
N ASN A 82 -17.68 8.54 4.18
CA ASN A 82 -18.85 7.64 4.28
C ASN A 82 -20.10 8.29 3.69
N SER A 83 -20.19 9.61 3.75
CA SER A 83 -21.22 10.42 3.12
C SER A 83 -20.70 11.85 2.94
N HIS A 84 -21.48 12.72 2.31
CA HIS A 84 -21.16 14.14 2.24
C HIS A 84 -21.08 14.84 3.62
N GLU A 85 -21.60 14.23 4.69
CA GLU A 85 -21.58 14.76 6.07
C GLU A 85 -20.60 14.04 7.00
N ASP A 86 -20.06 12.90 6.58
CA ASP A 86 -19.31 11.97 7.43
C ASP A 86 -17.92 11.70 6.84
N ILE A 87 -16.91 12.45 7.33
CA ILE A 87 -15.50 12.28 6.93
C ILE A 87 -14.68 11.79 8.13
N PHE A 88 -13.92 10.73 7.92
CA PHE A 88 -12.98 10.15 8.87
C PHE A 88 -11.58 10.13 8.29
N ILE A 89 -10.58 10.14 9.17
CA ILE A 89 -9.17 9.97 8.78
C ILE A 89 -8.52 8.90 9.65
N GLU A 90 -7.54 8.19 9.10
CA GLU A 90 -6.54 7.46 9.87
C GLU A 90 -5.28 8.31 10.02
N GLN A 91 -4.85 8.52 11.26
CA GLN A 91 -3.55 9.07 11.60
C GLN A 91 -2.92 8.21 12.70
N ASP A 92 -1.67 7.80 12.52
CA ASP A 92 -0.94 6.93 13.47
C ASP A 92 -1.70 5.65 13.87
N GLY A 93 -2.46 5.07 12.93
CA GLY A 93 -3.27 3.87 13.15
C GLY A 93 -4.53 4.10 14.01
N VAL A 94 -4.88 5.36 14.28
CA VAL A 94 -6.09 5.80 14.97
C VAL A 94 -7.07 6.40 13.98
N VAL A 95 -8.29 5.86 13.93
CA VAL A 95 -9.37 6.43 13.13
C VAL A 95 -10.15 7.45 13.94
N SER A 96 -10.36 8.64 13.39
CA SER A 96 -11.14 9.70 14.04
C SER A 96 -12.03 10.42 13.04
N ARG A 97 -13.18 10.93 13.51
CA ARG A 97 -14.12 11.73 12.71
C ARG A 97 -13.64 13.18 12.69
N LEU A 98 -13.68 13.81 11.51
CA LEU A 98 -13.40 15.24 11.38
C LEU A 98 -14.70 16.06 11.44
N PRO A 99 -14.67 17.30 11.98
CA PRO A 99 -15.76 18.25 11.90
C PRO A 99 -15.80 18.95 10.52
N LEU A 100 -15.55 18.19 9.45
CA LEU A 100 -15.56 18.65 8.06
C LEU A 100 -16.70 17.95 7.33
N LYS A 101 -17.35 18.68 6.41
CA LYS A 101 -18.39 18.15 5.54
C LYS A 101 -18.37 18.83 4.19
N PHE A 102 -18.82 18.10 3.17
CA PHE A 102 -19.13 18.67 1.87
C PHE A 102 -20.38 19.54 1.97
N GLU A 103 -20.45 20.55 1.09
CA GLU A 103 -21.61 21.45 1.05
C GLU A 103 -22.91 20.73 0.68
N SER A 104 -22.83 19.69 -0.16
CA SER A 104 -23.97 18.89 -0.58
C SER A 104 -23.52 17.54 -1.11
N ARG A 105 -24.48 16.61 -1.24
CA ARG A 105 -24.29 15.34 -1.95
C ARG A 105 -23.79 15.56 -3.39
N ALA A 106 -24.41 16.48 -4.13
CA ALA A 106 -24.03 16.77 -5.52
C ALA A 106 -22.56 17.22 -5.64
N ARG A 107 -22.05 17.99 -4.67
CA ARG A 107 -20.65 18.43 -4.70
C ARG A 107 -19.65 17.27 -4.55
N LEU A 108 -19.98 16.28 -3.72
CA LEU A 108 -19.19 15.06 -3.60
C LEU A 108 -19.24 14.24 -4.90
N GLU A 109 -20.41 14.16 -5.55
CA GLU A 109 -20.58 13.51 -6.85
C GLU A 109 -19.72 14.19 -7.94
N ASP A 110 -19.76 15.52 -8.05
CA ASP A 110 -18.95 16.29 -9.00
C ASP A 110 -17.45 16.03 -8.83
N MET A 111 -16.98 15.96 -7.57
CA MET A 111 -15.59 15.64 -7.27
C MET A 111 -15.22 14.22 -7.69
N ILE A 112 -16.08 13.25 -7.37
CA ILE A 112 -15.90 11.86 -7.78
C ILE A 112 -15.78 11.78 -9.31
N GLN A 113 -16.66 12.45 -10.05
CA GLN A 113 -16.62 12.48 -11.51
C GLN A 113 -15.30 13.09 -12.03
N SER A 114 -14.81 14.16 -11.40
CA SER A 114 -13.52 14.78 -11.74
C SER A 114 -12.32 13.83 -11.52
N ILE A 115 -12.29 13.10 -10.40
CA ILE A 115 -11.24 12.11 -10.10
C ILE A 115 -11.25 10.99 -11.15
N VAL A 116 -12.43 10.45 -11.43
CA VAL A 116 -12.61 9.29 -12.32
C VAL A 116 -12.32 9.64 -13.78
N ALA A 117 -12.72 10.83 -14.23
CA ALA A 117 -12.38 11.35 -15.56
C ALA A 117 -10.86 11.47 -15.77
N GLY A 118 -10.09 11.76 -14.71
CA GLY A 118 -8.63 11.85 -14.76
C GLY A 118 -7.91 10.53 -15.06
N VAL A 119 -8.55 9.38 -14.85
CA VAL A 119 -7.97 8.03 -15.04
C VAL A 119 -8.64 7.23 -16.15
N ASN A 120 -9.41 7.88 -17.04
CA ASN A 120 -10.15 7.24 -18.14
C ASN A 120 -11.04 6.08 -17.67
N ARG A 121 -11.64 6.19 -16.48
CA ARG A 121 -12.65 5.25 -15.99
C ARG A 121 -14.02 5.93 -15.99
N VAL A 122 -15.08 5.15 -15.77
CA VAL A 122 -16.46 5.63 -15.72
C VAL A 122 -17.12 5.11 -14.46
N VAL A 123 -17.91 5.95 -13.81
CA VAL A 123 -18.76 5.56 -12.67
C VAL A 123 -20.12 6.24 -12.80
N ASN A 124 -21.19 5.45 -12.68
CA ASN A 124 -22.57 5.91 -12.79
C ASN A 124 -23.53 4.91 -12.11
N GLU A 125 -24.83 5.13 -12.15
CA GLU A 125 -25.80 4.24 -11.49
C GLU A 125 -25.81 2.79 -12.05
N SER A 126 -25.44 2.61 -13.32
CA SER A 126 -25.33 1.28 -13.96
C SER A 126 -23.99 0.60 -13.68
N SER A 127 -22.97 1.35 -13.28
CA SER A 127 -21.64 0.87 -12.88
C SER A 127 -21.17 1.67 -11.66
N PRO A 128 -21.74 1.41 -10.48
CA PRO A 128 -21.62 2.29 -9.32
C PRO A 128 -20.32 2.13 -8.55
N ILE A 129 -19.49 1.14 -8.87
CA ILE A 129 -18.24 0.85 -8.16
C ILE A 129 -17.07 1.10 -9.10
N VAL A 130 -16.08 1.87 -8.65
CA VAL A 130 -14.85 2.11 -9.41
C VAL A 130 -13.65 2.27 -8.49
N ASP A 131 -12.53 1.68 -8.88
CA ASP A 131 -11.22 2.03 -8.33
C ASP A 131 -10.53 3.03 -9.25
N ALA A 132 -9.90 4.05 -8.67
CA ALA A 132 -9.19 5.11 -9.36
C ALA A 132 -7.87 5.44 -8.65
N ARG A 133 -7.09 6.36 -9.24
CA ARG A 133 -5.86 6.88 -8.65
C ARG A 133 -5.86 8.40 -8.71
N LEU A 134 -5.37 9.02 -7.65
CA LEU A 134 -5.04 10.44 -7.62
C LEU A 134 -3.69 10.70 -8.29
N LYS A 135 -3.38 11.97 -8.56
CA LYS A 135 -2.13 12.38 -9.22
C LYS A 135 -0.87 12.09 -8.39
N ASP A 136 -1.01 12.05 -7.07
CA ASP A 136 0.06 11.68 -6.11
C ASP A 136 0.27 10.16 -6.00
N GLY A 137 -0.51 9.37 -6.75
CA GLY A 137 -0.47 7.90 -6.71
C GLY A 137 -1.41 7.27 -5.67
N SER A 138 -2.06 8.08 -4.83
CA SER A 138 -3.02 7.60 -3.82
C SER A 138 -4.17 6.83 -4.48
N ARG A 139 -4.55 5.72 -3.87
CA ARG A 139 -5.61 4.84 -4.37
C ARG A 139 -6.96 5.35 -3.90
N VAL A 140 -7.95 5.33 -4.79
CA VAL A 140 -9.31 5.79 -4.48
C VAL A 140 -10.28 4.67 -4.81
N ASN A 141 -11.06 4.23 -3.82
CA ASN A 141 -12.22 3.38 -4.04
C ASN A 141 -13.49 4.23 -3.93
N ILE A 142 -14.43 4.04 -4.85
CA ILE A 142 -15.64 4.85 -4.96
C ILE A 142 -16.84 3.92 -5.12
N VAL A 143 -17.92 4.23 -4.39
CA VAL A 143 -19.20 3.54 -4.49
C VAL A 143 -20.34 4.57 -4.57
N LEU A 144 -21.12 4.53 -5.64
CA LEU A 144 -22.28 5.38 -5.85
C LEU A 144 -23.61 4.70 -5.47
N PRO A 145 -24.67 5.47 -5.25
CA PRO A 145 -26.03 4.96 -5.24
C PRO A 145 -26.38 4.24 -6.57
N PRO A 146 -27.27 3.23 -6.55
CA PRO A 146 -28.07 2.77 -5.40
C PRO A 146 -27.33 1.84 -4.42
N VAL A 147 -26.07 1.46 -4.68
CA VAL A 147 -25.30 0.55 -3.81
C VAL A 147 -24.92 1.23 -2.50
N ALA A 148 -24.47 2.49 -2.56
CA ALA A 148 -24.19 3.30 -1.38
C ALA A 148 -25.47 4.02 -0.88
N LEU A 149 -26.17 3.41 0.08
CA LEU A 149 -27.50 3.87 0.54
C LEU A 149 -27.53 5.27 1.16
N LYS A 150 -26.41 5.74 1.72
CA LYS A 150 -26.30 7.07 2.34
C LYS A 150 -25.86 8.17 1.36
N GLY A 151 -25.81 7.85 0.07
CA GLY A 151 -25.19 8.69 -0.95
C GLY A 151 -23.79 8.18 -1.30
N PRO A 152 -23.07 8.89 -2.18
CA PRO A 152 -21.73 8.50 -2.61
C PRO A 152 -20.77 8.30 -1.44
N THR A 153 -19.97 7.26 -1.54
CA THR A 153 -18.90 6.93 -0.59
C THR A 153 -17.58 6.87 -1.35
N MET A 154 -16.52 7.32 -0.69
CA MET A 154 -15.17 7.31 -1.25
C MET A 154 -14.15 7.04 -0.15
N THR A 155 -13.17 6.18 -0.43
CA THR A 155 -12.02 5.91 0.45
C THR A 155 -10.75 6.21 -0.31
N ILE A 156 -9.91 7.09 0.23
CA ILE A 156 -8.59 7.44 -0.30
C ILE A 156 -7.54 6.82 0.61
N ARG A 157 -6.80 5.85 0.10
CA ARG A 157 -5.61 5.31 0.77
C ARG A 157 -4.37 5.96 0.19
N LYS A 158 -3.65 6.70 1.03
CA LYS A 158 -2.57 7.55 0.56
C LYS A 158 -1.32 6.76 0.19
N PHE A 159 -0.68 7.18 -0.88
CA PHE A 159 0.64 6.71 -1.25
C PHE A 159 1.68 7.57 -0.53
N PRO A 160 2.50 7.00 0.37
CA PRO A 160 3.44 7.79 1.16
C PRO A 160 4.50 8.44 0.26
N GLU A 161 4.79 9.73 0.48
CA GLU A 161 5.87 10.43 -0.24
C GLU A 161 7.23 9.79 0.00
N SER A 162 7.47 9.30 1.22
CA SER A 162 8.68 8.58 1.61
C SER A 162 8.32 7.24 2.24
N PRO A 163 8.74 6.10 1.66
CA PRO A 163 8.50 4.79 2.25
C PRO A 163 9.27 4.65 3.57
N MET A 164 8.72 3.87 4.51
CA MET A 164 9.46 3.54 5.74
C MET A 164 10.72 2.76 5.41
N THR A 165 11.84 3.18 5.98
CA THR A 165 13.13 2.47 5.86
C THR A 165 13.24 1.37 6.91
N MET A 166 14.18 0.44 6.73
CA MET A 166 14.47 -0.57 7.75
C MET A 166 14.92 0.08 9.08
N GLN A 167 15.65 1.19 9.00
CA GLN A 167 16.12 1.98 10.14
C GLN A 167 14.95 2.60 10.90
N ASP A 168 13.91 3.08 10.20
CA ASP A 168 12.68 3.55 10.85
C ASP A 168 11.95 2.42 11.57
N LEU A 169 11.92 1.22 10.97
CA LEU A 169 11.31 0.04 11.59
C LEU A 169 12.07 -0.39 12.86
N ILE A 170 13.40 -0.33 12.86
CA ILE A 170 14.23 -0.57 14.04
C ILE A 170 13.99 0.51 15.10
N ALA A 171 13.96 1.79 14.72
CA ALA A 171 13.70 2.91 15.62
C ALA A 171 12.31 2.81 16.30
N ARG A 172 11.31 2.29 15.56
CA ARG A 172 9.97 1.98 16.06
C ARG A 172 9.89 0.67 16.86
N ARG A 173 11.00 -0.03 17.05
CA ARG A 173 11.08 -1.35 17.71
C ARG A 173 10.14 -2.38 17.08
N ALA A 174 9.99 -2.33 15.76
CA ALA A 174 9.24 -3.32 14.99
C ALA A 174 10.02 -4.63 14.82
N LEU A 175 11.36 -4.54 14.79
CA LEU A 175 12.29 -5.66 14.84
C LEU A 175 13.59 -5.22 15.52
N SER A 176 14.40 -6.18 15.96
CA SER A 176 15.73 -5.92 16.51
C SER A 176 16.74 -5.59 15.39
N GLN A 177 17.79 -4.83 15.72
CA GLN A 177 18.88 -4.51 14.79
C GLN A 177 19.57 -5.77 14.28
N GLU A 178 19.73 -6.78 15.14
CA GLU A 178 20.32 -8.07 14.77
C GLU A 178 19.50 -8.78 13.69
N ALA A 179 18.18 -8.89 13.88
CA ALA A 179 17.29 -9.49 12.90
C ALA A 179 17.28 -8.72 11.56
N ALA A 180 17.36 -7.39 11.61
CA ALA A 180 17.43 -6.57 10.40
C ALA A 180 18.70 -6.82 9.58
N VAL A 181 19.87 -6.91 10.24
CA VAL A 181 21.14 -7.25 9.59
C VAL A 181 21.10 -8.67 9.02
N PHE A 182 20.52 -9.61 9.76
CA PHE A 182 20.35 -10.97 9.29
C PHE A 182 19.47 -11.05 8.04
N LEU A 183 18.30 -10.38 8.04
CA LEU A 183 17.43 -10.30 6.87
C LEU A 183 18.09 -9.63 5.67
N GLN A 184 18.92 -8.59 5.89
CA GLN A 184 19.71 -7.98 4.83
C GLN A 184 20.65 -9.02 4.17
N GLN A 185 21.34 -9.83 4.96
CA GLN A 185 22.22 -10.89 4.45
C GLN A 185 21.43 -11.91 3.64
N LEU A 186 20.24 -12.30 4.09
CA LEU A 186 19.36 -13.23 3.38
C LEU A 186 18.87 -12.66 2.04
N VAL A 187 18.51 -11.36 1.99
CA VAL A 187 18.15 -10.70 0.73
C VAL A 187 19.32 -10.72 -0.23
N VAL A 188 20.51 -10.29 0.20
CA VAL A 188 21.73 -10.29 -0.64
C VAL A 188 22.08 -11.71 -1.11
N GLY A 189 21.94 -12.70 -0.22
CA GLY A 189 22.14 -14.13 -0.52
C GLY A 189 21.07 -14.77 -1.42
N LYS A 190 20.06 -14.03 -1.86
CA LYS A 190 18.96 -14.54 -2.71
C LYS A 190 18.12 -15.65 -2.06
N TYR A 191 17.85 -15.51 -0.77
CA TYR A 191 16.84 -16.33 -0.11
C TYR A 191 15.45 -15.88 -0.55
N ASN A 192 14.57 -16.84 -0.83
CA ASN A 192 13.15 -16.60 -1.07
C ASN A 192 12.46 -16.33 0.27
N ILE A 193 11.96 -15.12 0.46
CA ILE A 193 11.39 -14.67 1.75
C ILE A 193 9.90 -14.41 1.59
N PHE A 194 9.10 -15.09 2.39
CA PHE A 194 7.65 -14.95 2.41
C PHE A 194 7.19 -14.27 3.69
N ILE A 195 6.57 -13.09 3.55
CA ILE A 195 6.15 -12.25 4.66
C ILE A 195 4.65 -12.48 4.94
N SER A 196 4.32 -12.99 6.12
CA SER A 196 2.95 -13.25 6.52
C SER A 196 2.46 -12.31 7.62
N GLY A 197 1.15 -12.20 7.78
CA GLY A 197 0.55 -11.38 8.84
C GLY A 197 -0.89 -10.96 8.57
N GLY A 198 -1.59 -10.57 9.64
CA GLY A 198 -2.96 -10.11 9.58
C GLY A 198 -3.16 -8.80 8.83
N THR A 199 -4.42 -8.36 8.72
CA THR A 199 -4.75 -7.07 8.09
C THR A 199 -4.18 -5.91 8.91
N GLY A 200 -3.52 -4.96 8.26
CA GLY A 200 -2.92 -3.81 8.93
C GLY A 200 -1.68 -4.10 9.77
N SER A 201 -1.08 -5.30 9.67
CA SER A 201 0.18 -5.64 10.35
C SER A 201 1.42 -4.98 9.72
N GLY A 202 1.29 -4.37 8.55
CA GLY A 202 2.37 -3.65 7.87
C GLY A 202 3.19 -4.48 6.88
N LYS A 203 2.66 -5.61 6.36
CA LYS A 203 3.36 -6.49 5.41
C LYS A 203 3.97 -5.75 4.22
N THR A 204 3.18 -4.96 3.48
CA THR A 204 3.67 -4.22 2.31
C THR A 204 4.73 -3.19 2.68
N THR A 205 4.58 -2.52 3.83
CA THR A 205 5.58 -1.58 4.36
C THR A 205 6.90 -2.31 4.66
N PHE A 206 6.83 -3.47 5.31
CA PHE A 206 8.00 -4.29 5.61
C PHE A 206 8.65 -4.86 4.35
N LEU A 207 7.85 -5.35 3.40
CA LEU A 207 8.31 -5.81 2.10
C LEU A 207 9.03 -4.69 1.35
N ASN A 208 8.48 -3.48 1.34
CA ASN A 208 9.09 -2.32 0.69
C ASN A 208 10.45 -1.99 1.32
N ALA A 209 10.54 -1.94 2.66
CA ALA A 209 11.79 -1.71 3.38
C ALA A 209 12.83 -2.82 3.13
N LEU A 210 12.40 -4.08 3.16
CA LEU A 210 13.27 -5.25 2.93
C LEU A 210 13.78 -5.28 1.48
N SER A 211 12.95 -4.90 0.51
CA SER A 211 13.30 -4.87 -0.90
C SER A 211 14.37 -3.83 -1.24
N GLN A 212 14.59 -2.82 -0.38
CA GLN A 212 15.68 -1.87 -0.59
C GLN A 212 17.07 -2.52 -0.45
N PHE A 213 17.16 -3.69 0.20
CA PHE A 213 18.42 -4.45 0.34
C PHE A 213 18.75 -5.30 -0.89
N ILE A 214 17.89 -5.32 -1.92
CA ILE A 214 18.21 -5.97 -3.18
C ILE A 214 19.42 -5.26 -3.82
N PRO A 215 20.47 -5.99 -4.25
CA PRO A 215 21.61 -5.40 -4.92
C PRO A 215 21.21 -4.58 -6.17
N SER A 216 21.85 -3.41 -6.35
CA SER A 216 21.45 -2.43 -7.37
C SER A 216 21.79 -2.84 -8.80
N ASP A 217 22.63 -3.84 -8.99
CA ASP A 217 22.98 -4.44 -10.29
C ASP A 217 21.95 -5.47 -10.78
N GLU A 218 20.97 -5.83 -9.94
CA GLU A 218 19.92 -6.78 -10.28
C GLU A 218 18.76 -6.14 -11.06
N ARG A 219 18.11 -6.94 -11.91
CA ARG A 219 16.83 -6.63 -12.53
C ARG A 219 15.68 -7.15 -11.69
N VAL A 220 14.82 -6.26 -11.23
CA VAL A 220 13.67 -6.60 -10.38
C VAL A 220 12.37 -6.36 -11.13
N ILE A 221 11.42 -7.29 -10.98
CA ILE A 221 10.05 -7.13 -11.46
C ILE A 221 9.12 -7.16 -10.26
N THR A 222 8.38 -6.08 -10.02
CA THR A 222 7.30 -6.07 -9.02
C THR A 222 5.96 -6.39 -9.69
N ILE A 223 5.12 -7.14 -8.99
CA ILE A 223 3.78 -7.53 -9.45
C ILE A 223 2.80 -7.28 -8.30
N GLU A 224 1.84 -6.37 -8.49
CA GLU A 224 0.93 -5.96 -7.42
C GLU A 224 -0.51 -5.79 -7.95
N ASP A 225 -1.51 -6.03 -7.09
CA ASP A 225 -2.90 -5.64 -7.40
C ASP A 225 -3.01 -4.13 -7.62
N SER A 226 -2.27 -3.38 -6.81
CA SER A 226 -1.97 -2.00 -7.08
C SER A 226 -0.58 -1.67 -6.62
N ALA A 227 0.19 -1.01 -7.49
CA ALA A 227 1.55 -0.61 -7.19
C ALA A 227 1.63 0.20 -5.89
N GLU A 228 2.17 -0.41 -4.84
CA GLU A 228 2.45 0.14 -3.50
C GLU A 228 3.96 0.14 -3.19
N LEU A 229 4.76 -0.67 -3.88
CA LEU A 229 6.20 -0.76 -3.66
C LEU A 229 6.96 0.42 -4.27
N GLN A 230 7.88 1.00 -3.49
CA GLN A 230 8.73 2.14 -3.87
C GLN A 230 10.21 1.74 -3.75
N ILE A 231 10.66 0.83 -4.61
CA ILE A 231 12.06 0.39 -4.63
C ILE A 231 12.90 1.43 -5.37
N VAL A 232 13.71 2.19 -4.63
CA VAL A 232 14.52 3.29 -5.20
C VAL A 232 16.00 2.92 -5.33
N THR A 233 16.45 1.85 -4.65
CA THR A 233 17.84 1.39 -4.67
C THR A 233 18.19 0.59 -5.93
N VAL A 234 17.19 0.15 -6.70
CA VAL A 234 17.37 -0.69 -7.90
C VAL A 234 16.98 0.09 -9.16
N PRO A 235 17.95 0.51 -10.00
CA PRO A 235 17.65 1.24 -11.23
C PRO A 235 16.93 0.38 -12.28
N ASN A 236 17.24 -0.92 -12.37
CA ASN A 236 16.66 -1.83 -13.36
C ASN A 236 15.36 -2.47 -12.85
N LEU A 237 14.35 -1.63 -12.62
CA LEU A 237 13.07 -2.02 -12.04
C LEU A 237 11.96 -1.98 -13.11
N VAL A 238 11.13 -3.01 -13.15
CA VAL A 238 9.86 -3.01 -13.88
C VAL A 238 8.71 -3.23 -12.90
N ALA A 239 7.78 -2.27 -12.84
CA ALA A 239 6.57 -2.40 -12.04
C ALA A 239 5.40 -2.85 -12.90
N LEU A 240 4.76 -3.95 -12.51
CA LEU A 240 3.57 -4.51 -13.14
C LEU A 240 2.39 -4.43 -12.16
N GLU A 241 1.24 -4.03 -12.69
CA GLU A 241 -0.01 -3.91 -11.95
C GLU A 241 -1.09 -4.77 -12.63
N THR A 242 -1.96 -5.38 -11.84
CA THR A 242 -3.13 -6.08 -12.38
C THR A 242 -4.08 -5.12 -13.07
N ARG A 243 -4.96 -5.68 -13.90
CA ARG A 243 -6.03 -4.92 -14.54
C ARG A 243 -7.33 -5.67 -14.38
N ASN A 244 -8.31 -5.04 -13.73
CA ASN A 244 -9.67 -5.58 -13.65
C ASN A 244 -10.29 -5.67 -15.05
N ALA A 245 -11.23 -6.61 -15.22
CA ALA A 245 -12.06 -6.67 -16.40
C ALA A 245 -12.82 -5.34 -16.62
N ASN A 246 -13.09 -5.01 -17.88
CA ASN A 246 -14.02 -3.92 -18.20
C ASN A 246 -15.47 -4.30 -17.83
N THR A 247 -16.42 -3.38 -18.02
CA THR A 247 -17.85 -3.60 -17.74
C THR A 247 -18.47 -4.78 -18.50
N GLU A 248 -17.83 -5.25 -19.58
CA GLU A 248 -18.24 -6.42 -20.36
C GLU A 248 -17.57 -7.72 -19.90
N GLY A 249 -16.80 -7.69 -18.80
CA GLY A 249 -16.08 -8.86 -18.28
C GLY A 249 -14.84 -9.23 -19.09
N ARG A 250 -14.32 -8.34 -19.94
CA ARG A 250 -13.18 -8.60 -20.83
C ARG A 250 -11.91 -7.87 -20.39
N GLY A 251 -10.77 -8.46 -20.74
CA GLY A 251 -9.47 -7.82 -20.60
C GLY A 251 -8.89 -7.82 -19.18
N GLU A 252 -9.37 -8.70 -18.31
CA GLU A 252 -8.71 -8.96 -17.03
C GLU A 252 -7.25 -9.40 -17.25
N ILE A 253 -6.35 -8.90 -16.40
CA ILE A 253 -4.96 -9.33 -16.29
C ILE A 253 -4.71 -9.58 -14.81
N ALA A 254 -4.64 -10.84 -14.41
CA ALA A 254 -4.44 -11.24 -13.02
C ALA A 254 -2.95 -11.30 -12.65
N ILE A 255 -2.64 -11.39 -11.34
CA ILE A 255 -1.27 -11.59 -10.85
C ILE A 255 -0.62 -12.80 -11.53
N ARG A 256 -1.38 -13.88 -11.71
CA ARG A 256 -0.94 -15.10 -12.40
C ARG A 256 -0.40 -14.83 -13.81
N ASP A 257 -1.09 -14.00 -14.59
CA ASP A 257 -0.68 -13.68 -15.95
C ASP A 257 0.61 -12.85 -15.96
N LEU A 258 0.73 -11.93 -15.00
CA LEU A 258 1.92 -11.10 -14.82
C LEU A 258 3.13 -11.91 -14.38
N ILE A 259 2.96 -12.91 -13.49
CA ILE A 259 4.02 -13.84 -13.10
C ILE A 259 4.52 -14.59 -14.34
N ARG A 260 3.61 -15.16 -15.14
CA ARG A 260 4.00 -15.88 -16.36
C ARG A 260 4.73 -15.00 -17.38
N SER A 261 4.26 -13.76 -17.53
CA SER A 261 4.90 -12.78 -18.41
C SER A 261 6.31 -12.42 -17.90
N SER A 262 6.46 -12.21 -16.59
CA SER A 262 7.71 -11.79 -15.97
C SER A 262 8.83 -12.82 -16.15
N LEU A 263 8.52 -14.13 -16.18
CA LEU A 263 9.51 -15.18 -16.46
C LEU A 263 10.21 -15.02 -17.83
N ARG A 264 9.60 -14.30 -18.78
CA ARG A 264 10.19 -14.02 -20.10
C ARG A 264 10.96 -12.71 -20.16
N MET A 265 10.94 -11.94 -19.08
CA MET A 265 11.54 -10.60 -18.99
C MET A 265 12.96 -10.65 -18.41
N ARG A 266 13.53 -11.85 -18.25
CA ARG A 266 14.86 -12.13 -17.67
C ARG A 266 15.07 -11.43 -16.32
N PRO A 267 14.17 -11.60 -15.33
CA PRO A 267 14.37 -11.03 -14.01
C PRO A 267 15.51 -11.73 -13.27
N ASN A 268 16.23 -10.98 -12.43
CA ASN A 268 16.98 -11.58 -11.35
C ASN A 268 16.06 -11.93 -10.18
N ARG A 269 15.03 -11.10 -9.91
CA ARG A 269 14.03 -11.31 -8.86
C ARG A 269 12.63 -10.94 -9.32
N ILE A 270 11.67 -11.66 -8.77
CA ILE A 270 10.24 -11.33 -8.87
C ILE A 270 9.75 -11.01 -7.46
N VAL A 271 9.16 -9.84 -7.28
CA VAL A 271 8.55 -9.41 -6.01
C VAL A 271 7.05 -9.36 -6.21
N VAL A 272 6.32 -10.22 -5.53
CA VAL A 272 4.85 -10.25 -5.61
C VAL A 272 4.29 -9.55 -4.37
N GLY A 273 3.53 -8.47 -4.57
CA GLY A 273 3.06 -7.62 -3.46
C GLY A 273 2.24 -8.39 -2.43
N GLU A 274 1.28 -9.19 -2.88
CA GLU A 274 0.52 -10.10 -2.03
C GLU A 274 -0.05 -11.26 -2.87
N VAL A 275 -0.03 -12.48 -2.34
CA VAL A 275 -0.75 -13.63 -2.90
C VAL A 275 -1.94 -14.01 -2.03
N ARG A 276 -3.06 -14.30 -2.70
CA ARG A 276 -4.39 -14.53 -2.12
C ARG A 276 -5.10 -15.75 -2.69
N GLY A 277 -4.65 -16.29 -3.82
CA GLY A 277 -5.34 -17.37 -4.53
C GLY A 277 -4.44 -18.21 -5.44
N SER A 278 -5.02 -18.66 -6.55
CA SER A 278 -4.41 -19.63 -7.47
C SER A 278 -3.03 -19.25 -8.02
N GLU A 279 -2.68 -17.97 -8.05
CA GLU A 279 -1.37 -17.45 -8.44
C GLU A 279 -0.23 -17.93 -7.53
N ALA A 280 -0.55 -18.41 -6.32
CA ALA A 280 0.43 -19.00 -5.42
C ALA A 280 1.21 -20.15 -6.07
N LEU A 281 0.57 -20.97 -6.92
CA LEU A 281 1.27 -22.05 -7.63
C LEU A 281 2.30 -21.51 -8.61
N ASP A 282 1.93 -20.52 -9.43
CA ASP A 282 2.84 -19.92 -10.41
C ASP A 282 3.99 -19.17 -9.70
N MET A 283 3.73 -18.54 -8.54
CA MET A 283 4.77 -17.93 -7.70
C MET A 283 5.76 -18.98 -7.16
N LEU A 284 5.26 -20.08 -6.57
CA LEU A 284 6.12 -21.16 -6.07
C LEU A 284 6.95 -21.80 -7.19
N GLN A 285 6.36 -21.96 -8.38
CA GLN A 285 7.09 -22.43 -9.56
C GLN A 285 8.18 -21.46 -9.99
N ALA A 286 7.92 -20.14 -9.99
CA ALA A 286 8.92 -19.14 -10.30
C ALA A 286 10.13 -19.23 -9.33
N MET A 287 9.84 -19.34 -8.03
CA MET A 287 10.84 -19.51 -6.97
C MET A 287 11.67 -20.79 -7.15
N ASN A 288 11.05 -21.90 -7.56
CA ASN A 288 11.72 -23.18 -7.81
C ASN A 288 12.51 -23.23 -9.14
N THR A 289 12.23 -22.34 -10.10
CA THR A 289 12.78 -22.41 -11.48
C THR A 289 13.84 -21.34 -11.76
N GLY A 290 14.70 -21.08 -10.77
CA GLY A 290 15.90 -20.25 -10.96
C GLY A 290 15.68 -18.75 -10.78
N HIS A 291 14.55 -18.32 -10.22
CA HIS A 291 14.30 -16.93 -9.80
C HIS A 291 14.45 -16.80 -8.28
N ASP A 292 15.63 -17.16 -7.80
CA ASP A 292 16.02 -17.03 -6.40
C ASP A 292 15.96 -15.58 -5.91
N GLY A 293 15.75 -15.41 -4.62
CA GLY A 293 15.68 -14.10 -3.98
C GLY A 293 14.35 -13.40 -4.16
N SER A 294 13.32 -14.14 -4.56
CA SER A 294 11.95 -13.64 -4.72
C SER A 294 11.34 -13.31 -3.36
N LEU A 295 10.56 -12.24 -3.31
CA LEU A 295 9.91 -11.76 -2.10
C LEU A 295 8.39 -11.75 -2.31
N SER A 296 7.62 -12.15 -1.31
CA SER A 296 6.17 -12.10 -1.41
C SER A 296 5.50 -11.85 -0.06
N THR A 297 4.23 -11.47 -0.07
CA THR A 297 3.42 -11.40 1.15
C THR A 297 2.13 -12.22 1.07
N GLY A 298 1.59 -12.59 2.23
CA GLY A 298 0.30 -13.29 2.33
C GLY A 298 -0.37 -13.06 3.67
N HIS A 299 -1.69 -13.25 3.71
CA HIS A 299 -2.45 -13.14 4.96
C HIS A 299 -2.48 -14.47 5.72
N ALA A 300 -2.00 -14.46 6.96
CA ALA A 300 -2.07 -15.58 7.88
C ALA A 300 -1.94 -15.09 9.33
N ASN A 301 -2.23 -15.98 10.28
CA ASN A 301 -2.15 -15.73 11.72
C ASN A 301 -0.85 -16.26 12.37
N SER A 302 -0.02 -16.97 11.60
CA SER A 302 1.32 -17.42 12.01
C SER A 302 2.11 -17.90 10.78
N THR A 303 3.40 -18.19 10.96
CA THR A 303 4.24 -18.88 9.96
C THR A 303 3.65 -20.24 9.57
N ARG A 304 3.19 -21.02 10.56
CA ARG A 304 2.56 -22.33 10.34
C ARG A 304 1.22 -22.23 9.60
N ASP A 305 0.37 -21.28 9.98
CA ASP A 305 -0.90 -21.03 9.30
C ASP A 305 -0.67 -20.60 7.83
N MET A 306 0.41 -19.87 7.55
CA MET A 306 0.75 -19.48 6.19
C MET A 306 1.01 -20.68 5.27
N ILE A 307 1.58 -21.77 5.78
CA ILE A 307 1.79 -23.00 5.01
C ILE A 307 0.43 -23.58 4.59
N SER A 308 -0.49 -23.77 5.54
CA SER A 308 -1.85 -24.27 5.26
C SER A 308 -2.63 -23.36 4.30
N ARG A 309 -2.44 -22.04 4.40
CA ARG A 309 -3.01 -21.05 3.48
C ARG A 309 -2.45 -21.19 2.06
N LEU A 310 -1.13 -21.31 1.92
CA LEU A 310 -0.50 -21.55 0.61
C LEU A 310 -0.95 -22.88 0.00
N GLU A 311 -1.11 -23.93 0.81
CA GLU A 311 -1.68 -25.20 0.35
C GLU A 311 -3.07 -24.99 -0.25
N THR A 312 -3.94 -24.30 0.47
CA THR A 312 -5.32 -24.02 0.04
C THR A 312 -5.35 -23.17 -1.24
N MET A 313 -4.50 -22.15 -1.31
CA MET A 313 -4.35 -21.29 -2.48
C MET A 313 -3.92 -22.08 -3.72
N VAL A 314 -2.94 -22.96 -3.59
CA VAL A 314 -2.47 -23.83 -4.69
C VAL A 314 -3.58 -24.79 -5.13
N LEU A 315 -4.26 -25.45 -4.18
CA LEU A 315 -5.34 -26.40 -4.47
C LEU A 315 -6.56 -25.73 -5.11
N SER A 316 -6.78 -24.43 -4.88
CA SER A 316 -7.84 -23.69 -5.57
C SER A 316 -7.58 -23.50 -7.07
N GLY A 317 -6.30 -23.58 -7.49
CA GLY A 317 -5.86 -23.34 -8.86
C GLY A 317 -5.45 -24.58 -9.66
N ALA A 318 -5.23 -25.71 -8.97
CA ALA A 318 -4.79 -26.96 -9.58
C ALA A 318 -5.19 -28.17 -8.71
N ASP A 319 -5.56 -29.27 -9.36
CA ASP A 319 -5.81 -30.55 -8.70
C ASP A 319 -4.48 -31.30 -8.49
N LEU A 320 -3.85 -31.09 -7.34
CA LEU A 320 -2.57 -31.67 -6.96
C LEU A 320 -2.69 -32.41 -5.62
N PRO A 321 -2.01 -33.56 -5.43
CA PRO A 321 -1.94 -34.18 -4.11
C PRO A 321 -1.26 -33.26 -3.09
N VAL A 322 -1.83 -33.15 -1.89
CA VAL A 322 -1.29 -32.31 -0.79
C VAL A 322 0.21 -32.51 -0.54
N PRO A 323 0.76 -33.75 -0.52
CA PRO A 323 2.21 -33.94 -0.35
C PRO A 323 3.06 -33.26 -1.42
N VAL A 324 2.57 -33.19 -2.67
CA VAL A 324 3.26 -32.50 -3.77
C VAL A 324 3.25 -30.99 -3.55
N VAL A 325 2.12 -30.44 -3.09
CA VAL A 325 2.01 -29.01 -2.76
C VAL A 325 2.96 -28.63 -1.63
N ARG A 326 3.02 -29.43 -0.57
CA ARG A 326 3.96 -29.24 0.54
C ARG A 326 5.42 -29.35 0.10
N GLN A 327 5.73 -30.29 -0.80
CA GLN A 327 7.05 -30.36 -1.45
C GLN A 327 7.39 -29.07 -2.20
N GLN A 328 6.45 -28.52 -2.98
CA GLN A 328 6.64 -27.26 -3.69
C GLN A 328 6.89 -26.10 -2.72
N ILE A 329 6.09 -25.98 -1.65
CA ILE A 329 6.27 -24.95 -0.62
C ILE A 329 7.63 -25.08 0.05
N SER A 330 7.99 -26.29 0.49
CA SER A 330 9.24 -26.54 1.20
C SER A 330 10.49 -26.27 0.36
N SER A 331 10.41 -26.47 -0.96
CA SER A 331 11.53 -26.23 -1.88
C SER A 331 11.61 -24.77 -2.35
N ALA A 332 10.47 -24.08 -2.42
CA ALA A 332 10.40 -22.72 -2.96
C ALA A 332 10.73 -21.65 -1.93
N ILE A 333 10.26 -21.79 -0.69
CA ILE A 333 10.38 -20.76 0.34
C ILE A 333 11.52 -21.14 1.28
N ASP A 334 12.49 -20.23 1.43
CA ASP A 334 13.59 -20.45 2.36
C ASP A 334 13.26 -19.90 3.76
N ILE A 335 12.62 -18.72 3.83
CA ILE A 335 12.37 -18.01 5.09
C ILE A 335 10.93 -17.48 5.13
N PHE A 336 10.25 -17.71 6.25
CA PHE A 336 9.03 -17.01 6.63
C PHE A 336 9.34 -15.89 7.63
N VAL A 337 8.73 -14.72 7.41
CA VAL A 337 8.72 -13.60 8.37
C VAL A 337 7.28 -13.30 8.73
N HIS A 338 6.92 -13.37 10.01
CA HIS A 338 5.55 -13.12 10.46
C HIS A 338 5.43 -11.77 11.18
N LEU A 339 4.48 -10.94 10.76
CA LEU A 339 4.16 -9.65 11.37
C LEU A 339 2.80 -9.67 12.05
N SER A 340 2.76 -9.10 13.25
CA SER A 340 1.54 -8.92 14.04
C SER A 340 1.30 -7.45 14.36
N ARG A 341 0.01 -7.07 14.43
CA ARG A 341 -0.41 -5.83 15.05
C ARG A 341 -0.70 -6.12 16.53
N MET A 342 0.11 -5.55 17.41
CA MET A 342 0.01 -5.72 18.85
C MET A 342 -1.22 -4.99 19.41
N ARG A 343 -1.56 -5.27 20.66
CA ARG A 343 -2.70 -4.65 21.36
C ARG A 343 -2.60 -3.14 21.51
N ASP A 344 -1.38 -2.60 21.59
CA ASP A 344 -1.08 -1.17 21.58
C ASP A 344 -1.07 -0.55 20.17
N ARG A 345 -1.52 -1.31 19.17
CA ARG A 345 -1.54 -0.98 17.73
C ARG A 345 -0.17 -0.89 17.08
N SER A 346 0.92 -1.10 17.82
CA SER A 346 2.26 -1.22 17.23
C SER A 346 2.34 -2.42 16.29
N ARG A 347 3.19 -2.33 15.28
CA ARG A 347 3.41 -3.40 14.29
C ARG A 347 4.78 -4.00 14.58
N LYS A 348 4.85 -5.31 14.80
CA LYS A 348 6.08 -6.00 15.16
C LYS A 348 6.26 -7.27 14.33
N VAL A 349 7.50 -7.57 13.98
CA VAL A 349 7.89 -8.91 13.53
C VAL A 349 7.86 -9.82 14.76
N THR A 350 7.04 -10.86 14.71
CA THR A 350 6.85 -11.78 15.83
C THR A 350 7.59 -13.10 15.67
N GLU A 351 7.93 -13.49 14.43
CA GLU A 351 8.69 -14.69 14.16
C GLU A 351 9.46 -14.55 12.84
N ILE A 352 10.70 -15.05 12.82
CA ILE A 352 11.46 -15.33 11.60
C ILE A 352 11.85 -16.80 11.66
N SER A 353 11.39 -17.59 10.69
CA SER A 353 11.58 -19.04 10.66
C SER A 353 12.12 -19.46 9.31
N GLU A 354 13.18 -20.27 9.33
CA GLU A 354 13.67 -20.98 8.16
C GLU A 354 12.76 -22.19 7.87
N VAL A 355 12.59 -22.51 6.59
CA VAL A 355 12.02 -23.77 6.14
C VAL A 355 13.14 -24.81 6.11
N ALA A 356 13.11 -25.75 7.05
CA ALA A 356 14.16 -26.73 7.24
C ALA A 356 14.03 -27.97 6.34
N GLY A 357 12.90 -28.14 5.66
CA GLY A 357 12.61 -29.28 4.80
C GLY A 357 11.24 -29.91 5.09
N LEU A 358 11.12 -31.20 4.80
CA LEU A 358 9.91 -31.99 5.02
C LEU A 358 10.19 -33.20 5.91
N GLU A 359 9.34 -33.39 6.91
CA GLU A 359 9.38 -34.55 7.81
C GLU A 359 7.96 -35.12 7.96
N ASN A 360 7.79 -36.43 7.72
CA ASN A 360 6.49 -37.11 7.77
C ASN A 360 5.38 -36.43 6.93
N GLY A 361 5.77 -35.79 5.82
CA GLY A 361 4.85 -35.08 4.94
C GLY A 361 4.41 -33.70 5.43
N GLU A 362 5.01 -33.18 6.50
CA GLU A 362 4.78 -31.83 7.03
C GLU A 362 6.02 -30.95 6.79
N VAL A 363 5.80 -29.68 6.48
CA VAL A 363 6.88 -28.70 6.30
C VAL A 363 7.46 -28.37 7.68
N LEU A 364 8.77 -28.61 7.86
CA LEU A 364 9.49 -28.36 9.09
C LEU A 364 9.96 -26.90 9.11
N LEU A 365 9.66 -26.19 10.20
CA LEU A 365 10.14 -24.83 10.44
C LEU A 365 11.22 -24.86 11.51
N ASN A 366 12.30 -24.11 11.27
CA ASN A 366 13.37 -23.82 12.20
C ASN A 366 13.28 -22.34 12.63
N PRO A 367 12.64 -22.02 13.76
CA PRO A 367 12.49 -20.64 14.23
C PRO A 367 13.85 -20.06 14.60
N LEU A 368 14.26 -18.98 13.95
CA LEU A 368 15.54 -18.30 14.16
C LEU A 368 15.39 -17.11 15.10
N PHE A 369 14.27 -16.39 15.00
CA PHE A 369 13.93 -15.29 15.89
C PHE A 369 12.47 -15.39 16.35
N ARG A 370 12.20 -15.03 17.60
CA ARG A 370 10.85 -14.92 18.14
C ARG A 370 10.69 -13.69 19.02
N PHE A 371 9.56 -13.03 18.89
CA PHE A 371 9.23 -11.89 19.74
C PHE A 371 8.90 -12.39 21.14
N ARG A 372 9.66 -11.89 22.12
CA ARG A 372 9.43 -12.13 23.52
C ARG A 372 8.82 -10.89 24.14
N GLU A 373 7.56 -10.99 24.52
CA GLU A 373 6.91 -9.97 25.32
C GLU A 373 7.44 -10.02 26.76
N THR A 374 7.96 -8.90 27.26
CA THR A 374 8.48 -8.78 28.63
C THR A 374 7.50 -8.09 29.56
N GLY A 375 6.50 -7.41 29.02
CA GLY A 375 5.44 -6.79 29.81
C GLY A 375 4.71 -5.68 29.04
N GLU A 376 4.09 -4.80 29.81
CA GLU A 376 3.37 -3.63 29.30
C GLU A 376 3.64 -2.44 30.20
N LYS A 377 3.93 -1.29 29.60
CA LYS A 377 4.14 -0.03 30.32
C LYS A 377 3.35 1.07 29.65
N GLU A 378 2.50 1.76 30.42
CA GLU A 378 1.66 2.87 29.93
C GLU A 378 0.82 2.49 28.70
N GLY A 379 0.29 1.26 28.66
CA GLY A 379 -0.50 0.77 27.54
C GLY A 379 0.31 0.37 26.30
N ARG A 380 1.65 0.40 26.36
CA ARG A 380 2.55 -0.01 25.28
C ARG A 380 3.16 -1.37 25.56
N VAL A 381 3.18 -2.23 24.55
CA VAL A 381 3.76 -3.57 24.65
C VAL A 381 5.29 -3.46 24.67
N GLU A 382 5.90 -3.95 25.75
CA GLU A 382 7.34 -4.07 25.88
C GLU A 382 7.78 -5.48 25.51
N GLY A 383 8.87 -5.56 24.74
CA GLY A 383 9.44 -6.82 24.27
C GLY A 383 10.35 -6.58 23.07
N GLU A 384 11.10 -7.61 22.73
CA GLU A 384 12.08 -7.58 21.65
C GLU A 384 12.03 -8.87 20.82
N LEU A 385 12.41 -8.77 19.55
CA LEU A 385 12.62 -9.91 18.68
C LEU A 385 13.99 -10.52 18.99
N GLU A 386 14.00 -11.60 19.76
CA GLU A 386 15.21 -12.28 20.26
C GLU A 386 15.57 -13.46 19.35
N SER A 387 16.86 -13.75 19.24
CA SER A 387 17.34 -15.02 18.64
C SER A 387 16.89 -16.20 19.50
N THR A 388 16.47 -17.28 18.85
CA THR A 388 16.11 -18.53 19.53
C THR A 388 17.32 -19.38 19.92
N GLY A 389 18.52 -19.01 19.42
CA GLY A 389 19.72 -19.84 19.50
C GLY A 389 19.82 -20.91 18.40
N ASN A 390 18.79 -21.07 17.56
CA ASN A 390 18.86 -21.94 16.40
C ASN A 390 19.73 -21.30 15.30
N VAL A 391 20.51 -22.13 14.62
CA VAL A 391 21.35 -21.71 13.50
C VAL A 391 20.62 -21.89 12.17
N LEU A 392 21.00 -21.10 11.16
CA LEU A 392 20.51 -21.27 9.79
C LEU A 392 21.09 -22.57 9.20
N ILE A 393 20.21 -23.52 8.86
CA ILE A 393 20.58 -24.85 8.35
C ILE A 393 21.08 -24.73 6.89
N HIS A 394 20.32 -24.06 6.04
CA HIS A 394 20.57 -23.93 4.61
C HIS A 394 21.40 -22.68 4.32
N SER A 395 22.68 -22.70 4.69
CA SER A 395 23.60 -21.56 4.54
C SER A 395 24.32 -21.46 3.18
N SER A 396 24.06 -22.38 2.25
CA SER A 396 24.76 -22.48 0.95
C SER A 396 24.63 -21.21 0.10
N LYS A 397 23.46 -20.57 0.10
CA LYS A 397 23.18 -19.32 -0.59
C LYS A 397 24.00 -18.14 -0.04
N LEU A 398 24.14 -18.03 1.29
CA LEU A 398 25.04 -17.04 1.91
C LEU A 398 26.50 -17.28 1.52
N GLN A 399 26.95 -18.54 1.56
CA GLN A 399 28.33 -18.90 1.19
C GLN A 399 28.62 -18.57 -0.27
N ALA A 400 27.68 -18.86 -1.19
CA ALA A 400 27.79 -18.52 -2.61
C ALA A 400 27.86 -17.00 -2.84
N ALA A 401 27.22 -16.21 -1.98
CA ALA A 401 27.31 -14.75 -1.98
C ALA A 401 28.56 -14.19 -1.27
N GLY A 402 29.45 -15.06 -0.77
CA GLY A 402 30.66 -14.66 -0.04
C GLY A 402 30.39 -14.14 1.39
N ILE A 403 29.20 -14.40 1.93
CA ILE A 403 28.80 -14.00 3.28
C ILE A 403 29.04 -15.18 4.23
N ALA A 404 29.86 -14.96 5.26
CA ALA A 404 30.05 -15.95 6.30
C ALA A 404 28.75 -16.13 7.10
N ALA A 405 28.19 -17.34 7.07
CA ALA A 405 27.09 -17.69 7.96
C ALA A 405 27.59 -17.66 9.41
N LYS A 406 26.91 -16.91 10.28
CA LYS A 406 27.17 -17.00 11.73
C LYS A 406 26.86 -18.43 12.17
N LYS A 407 27.87 -19.09 12.76
CA LYS A 407 27.74 -20.41 13.39
C LYS A 407 27.10 -20.30 14.75
#